data_AF-A0A951LL07-F1
#
_entry.id   AF-A0A951LL07-F1
#
_cell.length_a   1.000
_cell.length_b   1.000
_cell.length_c   1.000
_cell.angle_alpha   90.00
_cell.angle_beta   90.00
_cell.angle_gamma   90.00
#
_symmetry.space_group_name_H-M   'P 1'
#
loop_
_entity.id
_entity.type
_entity.pdbx_description
1 polymer ?
#
loop_
_entity_poly.entity_id
_entity_poly.type
_entity_poly.pdbx_seq_one_letter_code
_entity_poly.pdbx_strand_id
1 'polypeptide(L)' 'MYGHDSGAYVFGQLFGIIIAAVIAVLVAKDANARGMNGILWGIFTFFLCIIALPIYLVVRKPRLDGGA' A
#
# COMPACT_ATOMS: atom_id res chain seq x y z
N MET A 1 23.24 -23.22 -14.75
CA MET A 1 22.64 -22.39 -15.81
C MET A 1 21.21 -22.10 -15.38
N TYR A 2 20.94 -20.95 -14.76
CA TYR A 2 19.57 -20.54 -14.44
C TYR A 2 18.90 -20.12 -15.75
N GLY A 3 17.81 -20.78 -16.12
CA GLY A 3 16.97 -20.38 -17.24
C GLY A 3 16.42 -18.98 -16.98
N HIS A 4 16.81 -18.03 -17.84
CA HIS A 4 16.26 -16.69 -17.82
C HIS A 4 14.92 -16.72 -18.55
N ASP A 5 13.90 -17.21 -17.86
CA ASP A 5 12.52 -17.24 -18.34
C ASP A 5 11.96 -15.81 -18.25
N SER A 6 12.50 -14.89 -19.06
CA SER A 6 12.25 -13.44 -18.99
C SER A 6 10.76 -13.10 -18.86
N GLY A 7 9.90 -13.90 -19.50
CA GLY A 7 8.44 -13.76 -19.41
C GLY A 7 7.89 -14.00 -18.01
N ALA A 8 8.28 -15.07 -17.33
CA ALA A 8 7.75 -15.42 -16.00
C ALA A 8 8.09 -14.36 -14.95
N TYR A 9 9.29 -13.79 -14.99
CA TYR A 9 9.70 -12.72 -14.09
C TYR A 9 8.91 -11.42 -14.34
N VAL A 10 8.65 -11.07 -15.60
CA VAL A 10 7.82 -9.91 -15.95
C VAL A 10 6.39 -10.08 -15.48
N PHE A 11 5.78 -11.27 -15.66
CA PHE A 11 4.44 -11.57 -15.12
C PHE A 11 4.41 -11.46 -13.60
N GLY A 12 5.42 -11.98 -12.90
CA GLY A 12 5.55 -11.84 -11.45
C GLY A 12 5.68 -10.39 -10.99
N GLN A 13 6.47 -9.57 -11.68
CA GLN A 13 6.62 -8.13 -11.38
C GLN A 13 5.32 -7.36 -11.60
N LEU A 14 4.61 -7.59 -12.71
CA LEU A 14 3.33 -6.93 -12.97
C LEU A 14 2.30 -7.29 -11.90
N PHE A 15 2.23 -8.56 -11.50
CA PHE A 15 1.35 -9.01 -10.43
C PHE A 15 1.68 -8.33 -9.10
N GLY A 16 2.97 -8.23 -8.75
CA GLY A 16 3.43 -7.51 -7.55
C GLY A 16 3.07 -6.02 -7.56
N ILE A 17 3.22 -5.34 -8.71
CA ILE A 17 2.85 -3.92 -8.86
C ILE A 17 1.34 -3.72 -8.69
N ILE A 18 0.51 -4.61 -9.25
CA ILE A 18 -0.95 -4.55 -9.09
C ILE A 18 -1.33 -4.69 -7.61
N ILE A 19 -0.73 -5.65 -6.90
CA ILE A 19 -0.96 -5.83 -5.45
C ILE A 19 -0.57 -4.57 -4.68
N ALA A 20 0.61 -4.01 -4.95
CA ALA A 20 1.08 -2.78 -4.30
C ALA A 20 0.12 -1.60 -4.57
N ALA A 21 -0.39 -1.47 -5.80
CA ALA A 21 -1.35 -0.43 -6.16
C ALA A 21 -2.68 -0.59 -5.40
N VAL A 22 -3.20 -1.81 -5.29
CA VAL A 22 -4.42 -2.09 -4.52
C VAL A 22 -4.22 -1.73 -3.05
N ILE A 23 -3.12 -2.16 -2.45
CA ILE A 23 -2.79 -1.86 -1.05
C ILE A 23 -2.70 -0.34 -0.82
N ALA A 24 -2.03 0.38 -1.73
CA ALA A 24 -1.91 1.83 -1.65
C ALA A 24 -3.27 2.54 -1.67
N VAL A 25 -4.19 2.10 -2.54
CA VAL A 25 -5.56 2.64 -2.60
C VAL A 25 -6.33 2.34 -1.31
N LEU A 26 -6.19 1.13 -0.75
CA LEU A 26 -6.84 0.76 0.51
C LEU A 26 -6.33 1.60 1.68
N VAL A 27 -5.02 1.82 1.77
CA VAL A 27 -4.41 2.69 2.78
C VAL A 27 -4.86 4.14 2.60
N ALA A 28 -4.92 4.65 1.37
CA ALA A 28 -5.42 6.00 1.12
C ALA A 28 -6.86 6.19 1.61
N LYS A 29 -7.73 5.19 1.35
CA LYS A 29 -9.12 5.20 1.82
C LYS A 29 -9.21 5.14 3.35
N ASP A 30 -8.45 4.24 3.99
CA ASP A 30 -8.42 4.12 5.45
C ASP A 30 -7.87 5.39 6.12
N ALA A 31 -6.86 6.03 5.51
CA ALA A 31 -6.28 7.27 6.01
C ALA A 31 -7.28 8.43 5.94
N ASN A 32 -7.99 8.56 4.81
CA ASN A 32 -9.04 9.57 4.66
C ASN A 32 -10.16 9.39 5.68
N ALA A 33 -10.57 8.14 5.97
CA ALA A 33 -11.57 7.83 6.99
C ALA A 33 -11.12 8.16 8.43
N ARG A 34 -9.81 8.35 8.65
CA ARG A 34 -9.19 8.71 9.92
C ARG A 34 -8.77 10.19 9.98
N GLY A 35 -9.19 11.01 9.01
CA GLY A 35 -8.83 12.43 8.93
C GLY A 35 -7.34 12.65 8.65
N MET A 36 -6.67 11.68 8.04
CA MET A 36 -5.28 11.75 7.60
C MET A 36 -5.23 11.98 6.08
N ASN A 37 -4.13 12.53 5.57
CA ASN A 37 -3.97 12.76 4.13
C ASN A 37 -3.79 11.43 3.37
N GLY A 38 -4.86 10.90 2.79
CA GLY A 38 -4.84 9.61 2.10
C GLY A 38 -3.99 9.58 0.84
N ILE A 39 -3.84 10.69 0.12
CA ILE A 39 -2.96 10.74 -1.05
C ILE A 39 -1.51 10.52 -0.61
N LEU A 40 -1.07 11.22 0.44
CA LEU A 40 0.27 11.08 0.97
C LEU A 40 0.53 9.66 1.47
N TRP A 41 -0.40 9.10 2.25
CA TRP A 41 -0.27 7.73 2.78
C TRP A 41 -0.33 6.64 1.71
N GLY A 42 -1.17 6.82 0.68
CA GLY A 42 -1.26 5.90 -0.45
C GLY A 42 0.02 5.90 -1.29
N ILE A 43 0.51 7.08 -1.70
CA ILE A 43 1.75 7.21 -2.47
C ILE A 43 2.94 6.67 -1.68
N PHE A 44 3.05 7.03 -0.40
CA PHE A 44 4.12 6.55 0.47
C PHE A 44 4.10 5.01 0.60
N THR A 45 2.91 4.41 0.75
CA THR A 45 2.73 2.95 0.81
C THR A 45 3.06 2.27 -0.51
N PHE A 46 2.73 2.87 -1.66
CA PHE A 46 3.02 2.28 -2.96
C PHE A 46 4.53 2.10 -3.20
N PHE A 47 5.34 3.12 -2.89
CA PHE A 47 6.78 3.11 -3.14
C PHE A 47 7.59 2.38 -2.08
N LEU A 48 7.17 2.44 -0.81
CA LEU A 48 7.93 1.91 0.33
C LEU A 48 7.22 0.76 1.04
N CYS A 49 6.26 0.10 0.38
CA CYS A 49 5.33 -0.92 0.88
C CYS A 49 5.74 -1.66 2.16
N ILE A 50 6.94 -2.27 2.18
CA ILE A 50 7.49 -3.00 3.32
C ILE A 50 7.63 -2.17 4.60
N ILE A 51 8.02 -0.90 4.49
CA ILE A 51 8.28 0.02 5.62
C ILE A 51 7.08 0.94 5.85
N ALA A 52 6.50 1.47 4.78
CA ALA A 52 5.41 2.44 4.88
C ALA A 52 4.13 1.82 5.46
N LEU A 53 3.82 0.56 5.14
CA LEU A 53 2.62 -0.10 5.64
C LEU A 53 2.67 -0.33 7.17
N PRO A 54 3.74 -0.91 7.76
CA PRO A 54 3.85 -1.00 9.23
C PRO A 54 3.80 0.36 9.91
N ILE A 55 4.51 1.37 9.36
CA ILE A 55 4.48 2.74 9.92
C ILE A 55 3.05 3.27 9.92
N TYR A 56 2.35 3.19 8.78
CA TYR A 56 0.96 3.62 8.67
C TYR A 56 0.08 2.93 9.71
N LEU A 57 0.20 1.61 9.88
CA LEU A 57 -0.59 0.84 10.83
C LEU A 57 -0.32 1.23 12.30
N VAL A 58 0.89 1.67 12.63
CA VAL A 58 1.27 2.15 13.97
C VAL A 58 0.76 3.57 14.22
N VAL A 59 0.91 4.49 13.26
CA VAL A 59 0.56 5.90 13.44
C VAL A 59 -0.88 6.25 13.09
N ARG A 60 -1.65 5.30 12.55
CA ARG A 60 -3.04 5.54 12.14
C ARG A 60 -3.87 6.03 13.31
N LYS A 61 -4.57 7.14 13.09
CA LYS A 61 -5.47 7.72 14.09
C LYS A 61 -6.71 6.83 14.28
N PRO A 62 -7.46 6.96 15.39
CA PRO A 62 -8.79 6.39 15.51
C PRO A 62 -9.65 6.79 14.31
N ARG A 63 -10.60 5.93 13.95
CA ARG A 63 -11.51 6.26 12.85
C ARG A 63 -12.42 7.42 13.29
N LEU A 64 -12.81 8.25 12.34
CA LEU A 64 -13.66 9.42 12.61
C LEU A 64 -15.13 9.05 12.81
N ASP A 65 -15.52 7.79 12.59
CA ASP A 65 -16.82 7.27 13.00
C ASP A 65 -16.94 7.31 14.54
N GLY A 66 -17.81 8.22 15.02
CA GLY A 66 -18.04 8.55 16.43
C GLY A 66 -18.63 7.42 17.28
N GLY A 67 -17.85 6.37 17.51
CA GLY A 67 -18.11 5.34 18.49
C GLY A 67 -17.46 5.63 19.84
N ALA A 68 -17.80 6.77 20.44
CA ALA A 68 -17.77 7.13 21.87
C ALA A 68 -18.30 8.56 22.03
#